data_AF-A0A6C9Q825-F1
#
_entry.id   AF-A0A6C9Q825-F1
#
_cell.length_a   1.000
_cell.length_b   1.000
_cell.length_c   1.000
_cell.angle_alpha   90.00
_cell.angle_beta   90.00
_cell.angle_gamma   90.00
#
_symmetry.space_group_name_H-M   'P 1'
#
loop_
_entity.id
_entity.type
_entity.pdbx_description
1 polymer ?
#
loop_
_entity_poly.entity_id
_entity_poly.type
_entity_poly.pdbx_seq_one_letter_code
_entity_poly.pdbx_strand_id
1 'polypeptide(L)'
;MKRAPFLCKQSPDRTLEVVILAGSLAWETSHVWRKDPDREDDVPPMVLGPDELADLSNLTIIRPDTLYVRVLRTGDISEEELLKIAVKLAHAGVQMARLMTPDGELLENWTGQLERLRQERPSDILPDHFRLDEEALWFDKLTERRDGESDVQPQRICSPLRVTAITCDSHDGSYGRLLEWHTTTGQLRRWAMPMAMLSGNGEELRRILLENGLTYISTRPALRSLLCEYISRSLPGRRVTCAEKTGWHNGVYVLPDEVIGPDGDNVILQGSHYLTGGFAQSGTLAEWQEQVAALCAGNSRLVFAVCCALAAPLLRLTGTGGGGFHLRGESTDGKTTVMKVAASVCGGTDYWHSWRATGNALEGIASRHNDALLPLDELREVDPREAGMIAYMLANGQGKGRARTDGEVRNRRHWTLLLFSTGELSLAEHTECAGERLYAGMDVRMVQIPSDTGQHGSFEQLHGFASGQQFADTLCDRVARFHGTAFRAWLAFLTSDLDASTTLARELLRRYQTALMPDNAGNQVQRIVARFALLAVAGEVATLNGITGWQEGSAYGAVQICLNA
;
A
#
# COMPACT_ATOMS: atom_id res chain seq x y z
N MET A 1 -6.40 25.63 -2.04
CA MET A 1 -5.58 26.50 -1.19
C MET A 1 -5.86 27.95 -1.56
N LYS A 2 -6.02 28.85 -0.58
CA LYS A 2 -6.14 30.29 -0.84
C LYS A 2 -4.77 30.83 -1.27
N ARG A 3 -4.74 31.90 -2.06
CA ARG A 3 -3.49 32.53 -2.52
C ARG A 3 -3.29 33.85 -1.80
N ALA A 4 -2.04 34.15 -1.42
CA ALA A 4 -1.69 35.43 -0.86
C ALA A 4 -1.99 36.57 -1.86
N PRO A 5 -2.34 37.77 -1.36
CA PRO A 5 -2.48 38.96 -2.17
C PRO A 5 -1.31 39.14 -3.14
N PHE A 6 -1.63 39.42 -4.40
CA PHE A 6 -0.67 39.68 -5.49
C PHE A 6 0.25 38.53 -5.90
N LEU A 7 0.06 37.31 -5.37
CA LEU A 7 0.80 36.14 -5.83
C LEU A 7 0.61 35.85 -7.34
N CYS A 8 -0.58 36.10 -7.87
CA CYS A 8 -0.86 35.96 -9.30
C CYS A 8 -0.18 37.02 -10.17
N LYS A 9 0.32 38.12 -9.57
CA LYS A 9 1.00 39.21 -10.28
C LYS A 9 2.52 39.10 -10.29
N GLN A 10 3.10 38.21 -9.49
CA GLN A 10 4.53 37.97 -9.49
C GLN A 10 5.02 37.49 -10.87
N SER A 11 6.31 37.62 -11.18
CA SER A 11 6.88 37.06 -12.41
C SER A 11 6.97 35.53 -12.32
N PRO A 12 6.79 34.78 -13.43
CA PRO A 12 7.10 33.35 -13.48
C PRO A 12 8.61 33.08 -13.61
N ASP A 13 9.42 34.11 -13.87
CA ASP A 13 10.87 33.97 -13.92
C ASP A 13 11.43 33.70 -12.52
N ARG A 14 11.93 32.48 -12.32
CA ARG A 14 12.49 32.00 -11.06
C ARG A 14 13.73 32.74 -10.57
N THR A 15 14.40 33.50 -11.45
CA THR A 15 15.63 34.24 -11.13
C THR A 15 15.38 35.63 -10.56
N LEU A 16 14.14 36.14 -10.68
CA LEU A 16 13.76 37.43 -10.10
C LEU A 16 13.45 37.29 -8.61
N GLU A 17 13.92 38.24 -7.82
CA GLU A 17 13.67 38.28 -6.38
C GLU A 17 12.21 38.69 -6.11
N VAL A 18 11.51 37.90 -5.28
CA VAL A 18 10.15 38.22 -4.86
C VAL A 18 10.17 38.95 -3.51
N VAL A 19 9.42 40.07 -3.42
CA VAL A 19 9.29 40.86 -2.19
C VAL A 19 8.00 40.53 -1.46
N ILE A 20 8.10 40.25 -0.16
CA ILE A 20 6.98 39.97 0.75
C ILE A 20 6.99 41.00 1.88
N LEU A 21 5.89 41.72 2.06
CA LEU A 21 5.65 42.58 3.23
C LEU A 21 4.87 41.77 4.27
N ALA A 22 5.38 41.67 5.50
CA ALA A 22 4.76 40.86 6.55
C ALA A 22 4.71 41.61 7.89
N GLY A 23 3.52 41.68 8.47
CA GLY A 23 3.25 42.26 9.80
C GLY A 23 2.03 43.20 9.82
N SER A 24 1.77 43.80 10.98
CA SER A 24 0.58 44.61 11.22
C SER A 24 0.41 45.80 10.27
N LEU A 25 1.51 46.31 9.68
CA LEU A 25 1.52 47.44 8.75
C LEU A 25 1.77 47.03 7.28
N ALA A 26 1.67 45.74 6.94
CA ALA A 26 2.02 45.23 5.61
C ALA A 26 1.16 45.85 4.50
N TRP A 27 -0.14 46.00 4.72
CA TRP A 27 -1.05 46.61 3.76
C TRP A 27 -0.74 48.10 3.55
N GLU A 28 -0.50 48.86 4.61
CA GLU A 28 -0.15 50.29 4.50
C GLU A 28 1.16 50.47 3.73
N THR A 29 2.18 49.68 4.08
CA THR A 29 3.48 49.69 3.41
C THR A 29 3.34 49.33 1.93
N SER A 30 2.50 48.36 1.58
CA SER A 30 2.19 48.02 0.18
C SER A 30 1.54 49.17 -0.60
N HIS A 31 0.70 49.97 0.06
CA HIS A 31 0.09 51.14 -0.58
C HIS A 31 1.13 52.25 -0.85
N VAL A 32 2.09 52.44 0.06
CA VAL A 32 3.19 53.38 -0.12
C VAL A 32 4.11 52.92 -1.25
N TRP A 33 4.57 51.66 -1.22
CA TRP A 33 5.43 51.08 -2.26
C TRP A 33 4.85 51.23 -3.67
N ARG A 34 3.55 50.98 -3.82
CA ARG A 34 2.87 51.08 -5.13
C ARG A 34 2.70 52.52 -5.63
N LYS A 35 2.90 53.52 -4.78
CA LYS A 35 2.84 54.95 -5.14
C LYS A 35 4.22 55.60 -5.26
N ASP A 36 5.27 54.88 -4.89
CA ASP A 36 6.64 55.36 -4.99
C ASP A 36 7.04 55.52 -6.48
N PRO A 37 7.38 56.74 -6.93
CA PRO A 37 7.82 56.97 -8.29
C PRO A 37 9.22 56.42 -8.59
N ASP A 38 10.03 56.15 -7.55
CA ASP A 38 11.41 55.69 -7.67
C ASP A 38 11.55 54.16 -7.45
N ARG A 39 10.44 53.42 -7.49
CA ARG A 39 10.43 51.97 -7.25
C ARG A 39 11.25 51.19 -8.29
N GLU A 40 11.91 50.13 -7.81
CA GLU A 40 12.75 49.25 -8.63
C GLU A 40 11.96 48.44 -9.67
N ASP A 41 10.69 48.10 -9.38
CA ASP A 41 9.80 47.32 -10.27
C ASP A 41 8.32 47.74 -10.07
N ASP A 42 7.52 47.60 -11.13
CA ASP A 42 6.07 47.81 -11.15
C ASP A 42 5.27 46.62 -10.58
N VAL A 43 5.92 45.49 -10.30
CA VAL A 43 5.29 44.33 -9.66
C VAL A 43 4.97 44.65 -8.18
N PRO A 44 3.71 44.57 -7.76
CA PRO A 44 3.35 44.83 -6.37
C PRO A 44 3.92 43.75 -5.45
N PRO A 45 4.45 44.12 -4.27
CA PRO A 45 4.95 43.13 -3.33
C PRO A 45 3.80 42.30 -2.78
N MET A 46 4.08 41.05 -2.45
CA MET A 46 3.12 40.21 -1.74
C MET A 46 2.87 40.79 -0.34
N VAL A 47 1.64 40.66 0.14
CA VAL A 47 1.23 41.24 1.42
C VAL A 47 0.70 40.16 2.34
N LEU A 48 1.28 40.07 3.53
CA LEU A 48 0.86 39.21 4.63
C LEU A 48 0.50 40.11 5.83
N GLY A 49 -0.71 40.66 5.82
CA GLY A 49 -1.25 41.44 6.94
C GLY A 49 -1.87 40.55 8.03
N PRO A 50 -2.50 41.14 9.05
CA PRO A 50 -3.06 40.39 10.18
C PRO A 50 -3.99 39.23 9.78
N ASP A 51 -4.88 39.45 8.80
CA ASP A 51 -5.82 38.43 8.33
C ASP A 51 -5.09 37.30 7.58
N GLU A 52 -4.09 37.64 6.77
CA GLU A 52 -3.29 36.65 6.03
C GLU A 52 -2.36 35.86 6.96
N LEU A 53 -1.80 36.50 7.99
CA LEU A 53 -0.96 35.84 9.00
C LEU A 53 -1.79 34.89 9.87
N ALA A 54 -3.02 35.27 10.22
CA ALA A 54 -3.94 34.40 10.93
C ALA A 54 -4.35 33.14 10.12
N ASP A 55 -4.46 33.24 8.79
CA ASP A 55 -4.78 32.12 7.88
C ASP A 55 -3.55 31.55 7.16
N LEU A 56 -2.33 31.84 7.64
CA LEU A 56 -1.09 31.58 6.92
C LEU A 56 -0.93 30.10 6.56
N SER A 57 -1.35 29.19 7.45
CA SER A 57 -1.30 27.73 7.23
C SER A 57 -1.99 27.29 5.93
N ASN A 58 -3.14 27.89 5.59
CA ASN A 58 -3.94 27.56 4.41
C ASN A 58 -3.65 28.45 3.19
N LEU A 59 -2.71 29.39 3.35
CA LEU A 59 -2.33 30.36 2.34
C LEU A 59 -1.09 29.89 1.58
N THR A 60 -1.21 29.82 0.25
CA THR A 60 -0.04 29.75 -0.64
C THR A 60 0.56 31.14 -0.71
N ILE A 61 1.76 31.30 -0.15
CA ILE A 61 2.44 32.59 -0.15
C ILE A 61 3.32 32.74 -1.37
N ILE A 62 4.07 31.73 -1.80
CA ILE A 62 5.05 31.86 -2.89
C ILE A 62 4.74 30.92 -4.05
N ARG A 63 5.28 31.19 -5.24
CA ARG A 63 5.16 30.25 -6.37
C ARG A 63 6.14 29.10 -6.21
N PRO A 64 5.77 27.89 -6.67
CA PRO A 64 6.74 26.82 -6.86
C PRO A 64 7.93 27.33 -7.69
N ASP A 65 9.13 26.84 -7.39
CA ASP A 65 10.38 27.12 -8.10
C ASP A 65 10.95 28.54 -7.96
N THR A 66 10.36 29.41 -7.12
CA THR A 66 10.97 30.72 -6.80
C THR A 66 12.31 30.52 -6.09
N LEU A 67 13.39 31.15 -6.56
CA LEU A 67 14.73 30.95 -5.98
C LEU A 67 15.11 31.99 -4.92
N TYR A 68 14.67 33.24 -5.07
CA TYR A 68 15.15 34.37 -4.26
C TYR A 68 13.98 35.15 -3.66
N VAL A 69 14.00 35.36 -2.35
CA VAL A 69 12.92 36.05 -1.63
C VAL A 69 13.48 37.08 -0.65
N ARG A 70 12.84 38.25 -0.59
CA ARG A 70 13.09 39.27 0.42
C ARG A 70 11.82 39.48 1.24
N VAL A 71 11.90 39.27 2.55
CA VAL A 71 10.79 39.49 3.48
C VAL A 71 11.05 40.78 4.26
N LEU A 72 10.14 41.74 4.17
CA LEU A 72 10.21 43.01 4.88
C LEU A 72 9.28 42.97 6.10
N ARG A 73 9.85 43.13 7.29
CA ARG A 73 9.11 43.20 8.55
C ARG A 73 8.44 44.56 8.68
N THR A 74 7.11 44.61 8.59
CA THR A 74 6.33 45.86 8.60
C THR A 74 5.41 45.92 9.82
N GLY A 75 5.79 46.69 10.83
CA GLY A 75 5.07 46.75 12.10
C GLY A 75 5.32 45.51 12.96
N ASP A 76 4.30 45.12 13.72
CA ASP A 76 4.36 43.97 14.63
C ASP A 76 4.16 42.66 13.88
N ILE A 77 5.04 41.71 14.15
CA ILE A 77 4.94 40.31 13.72
C ILE A 77 5.64 39.47 14.78
N SER A 78 5.05 38.34 15.13
CA SER A 78 5.64 37.40 16.08
C SER A 78 6.75 36.57 15.44
N GLU A 79 7.70 36.11 16.25
CA GLU A 79 8.73 35.16 15.78
C GLU A 79 8.12 33.84 15.28
N GLU A 80 6.96 33.43 15.83
CA GLU A 80 6.23 32.25 15.36
C GLU A 80 5.70 32.43 13.93
N GLU A 81 5.13 33.60 13.62
CA GLU A 81 4.67 33.93 12.27
C GLU A 81 5.83 34.00 11.27
N LEU A 82 6.95 34.62 11.67
CA LEU A 82 8.17 34.66 10.86
C LEU A 82 8.70 33.25 10.56
N LEU A 83 8.73 32.37 11.56
CA LEU A 83 9.12 30.98 11.38
C LEU A 83 8.19 30.25 10.41
N LYS A 84 6.86 30.43 10.52
CA LYS A 84 5.89 29.83 9.58
C LYS A 84 6.10 30.31 8.14
N ILE A 85 6.47 31.58 7.94
CA ILE A 85 6.84 32.10 6.63
C ILE A 85 8.10 31.39 6.13
N ALA A 86 9.16 31.33 6.94
CA ALA A 86 10.43 30.68 6.58
C ALA A 86 10.23 29.20 6.19
N VAL A 87 9.43 28.44 6.95
CA VAL A 87 9.08 27.04 6.63
C VAL A 87 8.39 26.93 5.27
N LYS A 88 7.43 27.82 4.98
CA LYS A 88 6.74 27.83 3.68
C LYS A 88 7.68 28.17 2.52
N LEU A 89 8.63 29.08 2.71
CA LEU A 89 9.66 29.38 1.71
C LEU A 89 10.59 28.18 1.49
N ALA A 90 11.03 27.52 2.56
CA ALA A 90 11.90 26.34 2.50
C ALA A 90 11.24 25.22 1.68
N HIS A 91 10.00 24.87 2.01
CA HIS A 91 9.24 23.82 1.31
C HIS A 91 8.87 24.18 -0.13
N ALA A 92 8.80 25.47 -0.46
CA ALA A 92 8.61 25.92 -1.84
C ALA A 92 9.91 25.87 -2.67
N GLY A 93 11.04 25.50 -2.07
CA GLY A 93 12.32 25.36 -2.76
C GLY A 93 13.15 26.65 -2.84
N VAL A 94 12.81 27.71 -2.10
CA VAL A 94 13.51 29.01 -2.12
C VAL A 94 14.97 28.89 -1.68
N GLN A 95 15.92 29.18 -2.57
CA GLN A 95 17.36 29.02 -2.33
C GLN A 95 17.93 30.08 -1.40
N MET A 96 17.51 31.33 -1.51
CA MET A 96 17.98 32.43 -0.67
C MET A 96 16.79 33.22 -0.15
N ALA A 97 16.76 33.48 1.16
CA ALA A 97 15.84 34.45 1.73
C ALA A 97 16.52 35.36 2.75
N ARG A 98 16.08 36.62 2.78
CA ARG A 98 16.56 37.65 3.70
C ARG A 98 15.38 38.32 4.40
N LEU A 99 15.44 38.43 5.72
CA LEU A 99 14.53 39.23 6.53
C LEU A 99 15.15 40.62 6.70
N MET A 100 14.41 41.66 6.35
CA MET A 100 14.92 43.04 6.34
C MET A 100 13.89 44.01 6.92
N THR A 101 14.34 45.19 7.32
CA THR A 101 13.45 46.34 7.58
C THR A 101 13.00 46.96 6.24
N PRO A 102 11.89 47.73 6.22
CA PRO A 102 11.45 48.44 5.03
C PRO A 102 12.49 49.44 4.49
N ASP A 103 13.36 49.96 5.37
CA ASP A 103 14.43 50.91 5.02
C ASP A 103 15.69 50.22 4.46
N GLY A 104 15.67 48.89 4.30
CA GLY A 104 16.75 48.13 3.65
C GLY A 104 17.82 47.60 4.60
N GLU A 105 17.62 47.65 5.91
CA GLU A 105 18.53 47.04 6.89
C GLU A 105 18.31 45.52 6.96
N LEU A 106 19.38 44.73 6.89
CA LEU A 106 19.31 43.28 7.04
C LEU A 106 19.12 42.91 8.51
N LEU A 107 17.98 42.32 8.85
CA LEU A 107 17.71 41.80 10.19
C LEU A 107 18.29 40.39 10.35
N GLU A 108 18.02 39.51 9.38
CA GLU A 108 18.48 38.13 9.42
C GLU A 108 18.67 37.55 8.00
N ASN A 109 19.69 36.71 7.82
CA ASN A 109 19.89 35.93 6.59
C ASN A 109 19.37 34.50 6.79
N TRP A 110 18.22 34.20 6.18
CA TRP A 110 17.56 32.90 6.32
C TRP A 110 18.12 31.81 5.41
N THR A 111 19.08 32.10 4.52
CA THR A 111 19.59 31.12 3.53
C THR A 111 20.01 29.78 4.16
N GLY A 112 20.85 29.83 5.20
CA GLY A 112 21.27 28.60 5.91
C GLY A 112 20.15 27.97 6.75
N GLN A 113 19.22 28.77 7.27
CA GLN A 113 18.04 28.28 7.97
C GLN A 113 17.08 27.56 7.02
N LEU A 114 16.89 28.04 5.79
CA LEU A 114 16.05 27.39 4.78
C LEU A 114 16.61 26.04 4.36
N GLU A 115 17.93 25.91 4.20
CA GLU A 115 18.56 24.60 3.96
C GLU A 115 18.28 23.61 5.10
N ARG A 116 18.37 24.07 6.36
CA ARG A 116 18.01 23.26 7.52
C ARG A 116 16.53 22.90 7.53
N LEU A 117 15.64 23.88 7.34
CA LEU A 117 14.18 23.71 7.32
C LEU A 117 13.68 22.87 6.12
N ARG A 118 14.46 22.72 5.05
CA ARG A 118 14.17 21.77 3.97
C ARG A 118 14.46 20.32 4.37
N GLN A 119 15.50 20.14 5.19
CA GLN A 119 15.92 18.83 5.67
C GLN A 119 15.10 18.40 6.88
N GLU A 120 14.71 19.35 7.73
CA GLU A 120 13.72 19.19 8.79
C GLU A 120 12.36 18.98 8.14
N ARG A 121 11.80 17.79 8.34
CA ARG A 121 10.44 17.52 7.87
C ARG A 121 9.50 18.29 8.81
N PRO A 122 8.34 18.79 8.35
CA PRO A 122 7.34 19.38 9.25
C PRO A 122 6.81 18.42 10.34
N SER A 123 7.26 17.16 10.37
CA SER A 123 7.13 16.22 11.49
C SER A 123 8.06 16.50 12.69
N ASP A 124 9.02 17.42 12.57
CA ASP A 124 10.02 17.72 13.60
C ASP A 124 9.64 18.93 14.49
N ILE A 125 8.63 19.72 14.10
CA ILE A 125 8.02 20.73 14.97
C ILE A 125 7.01 20.02 15.89
N LEU A 126 7.46 19.70 17.10
CA LEU A 126 6.61 19.10 18.13
C LEU A 126 5.64 20.17 18.68
N PRO A 127 4.45 19.76 19.16
CA PRO A 127 3.55 20.70 19.84
C PRO A 127 4.22 21.34 21.07
N ASP A 128 3.77 22.54 21.46
CA ASP A 128 4.38 23.27 22.58
C ASP A 128 4.50 22.41 23.84
N HIS A 129 5.64 22.56 24.53
CA HIS A 129 6.03 21.79 25.71
C HIS A 129 6.30 20.30 25.46
N PHE A 130 6.15 19.78 24.25
CA PHE A 130 6.58 18.42 23.93
C PHE A 130 8.01 18.42 23.41
N ARG A 131 8.79 17.45 23.89
CA ARG A 131 10.17 17.24 23.44
C ARG A 131 10.39 15.76 23.16
N LEU A 132 11.06 15.46 22.05
CA LEU A 132 11.36 14.10 21.64
C LEU A 132 12.87 13.96 21.50
N ASP A 133 13.43 12.95 22.16
CA ASP A 133 14.84 12.55 22.00
C ASP A 133 14.94 11.03 21.75
N GLU A 134 16.16 10.50 21.75
CA GLU A 134 16.41 9.07 21.54
C GLU A 134 15.90 8.19 22.70
N GLU A 135 15.63 8.78 23.87
CA GLU A 135 15.24 8.03 25.07
C GLU A 135 13.72 7.99 25.29
N ALA A 136 13.03 9.11 25.00
CA ALA A 136 11.62 9.24 25.24
C ALA A 136 10.93 10.41 24.52
N LEU A 137 9.60 10.35 24.54
CA LEU A 137 8.73 11.51 24.42
C LEU A 137 8.51 12.11 25.81
N TRP A 138 8.78 13.41 25.93
CA TRP A 138 8.70 14.19 27.16
C TRP A 138 7.65 15.30 27.06
N PHE A 139 7.13 15.69 28.22
CA PHE A 139 6.37 16.92 28.41
C PHE A 139 7.11 17.82 29.42
N ASP A 140 7.49 19.01 28.98
CA ASP A 140 8.20 20.00 29.76
C ASP A 140 7.19 20.87 30.51
N LYS A 141 6.79 20.39 31.70
CA LYS A 141 5.79 21.06 32.53
C LYS A 141 6.38 22.32 33.16
N LEU A 142 5.82 23.48 32.83
CA LEU A 142 6.13 24.73 33.51
C LEU A 142 5.57 24.72 34.94
N THR A 143 6.40 25.07 35.91
CA THR A 143 6.05 25.24 37.32
C THR A 143 6.53 26.60 37.80
N GLU A 144 5.66 27.36 38.45
CA GLU A 144 6.05 28.63 39.06
C GLU A 144 6.78 28.37 40.38
N ARG A 145 7.97 28.95 40.52
CA ARG A 145 8.70 29.00 41.78
C ARG A 145 8.16 30.14 42.65
N ARG A 146 8.44 30.08 43.95
CA ARG A 146 7.94 31.05 44.96
C ARG A 146 8.46 32.48 44.77
N ASP A 147 9.51 32.65 43.97
CA ASP A 147 10.18 33.89 43.59
C ASP A 147 9.61 34.50 42.29
N GLY A 148 8.66 33.85 41.62
CA GLY A 148 8.07 34.30 40.36
C GLY A 148 8.83 33.86 39.12
N GLU A 149 9.94 33.10 39.27
CA GLU A 149 10.62 32.48 38.14
C GLU A 149 9.90 31.18 37.71
N SER A 150 9.90 30.90 36.41
CA SER A 150 9.36 29.64 35.87
C SER A 150 10.45 28.58 35.82
N ASP A 151 10.13 27.38 36.30
CA ASP A 151 10.98 26.20 36.26
C ASP A 151 10.36 25.13 35.35
N VAL A 152 11.20 24.34 34.69
CA VAL A 152 10.75 23.30 33.77
C VAL A 152 10.96 21.94 34.40
N GLN A 153 9.86 21.23 34.65
CA GLN A 153 9.90 19.86 35.14
C GLN A 153 9.61 18.87 34.00
N PRO A 154 10.63 18.19 33.45
CA PRO A 154 10.43 17.22 32.37
C PRO A 154 9.69 15.97 32.87
N GLN A 155 8.63 15.58 32.16
CA GLN A 155 7.81 14.42 32.48
C GLN A 155 7.83 13.41 31.33
N ARG A 156 8.34 12.20 31.60
CA ARG A 156 8.39 11.13 30.61
C ARG A 156 6.99 10.59 30.30
N ILE A 157 6.57 10.69 29.04
CA ILE A 157 5.27 10.20 28.57
C ILE A 157 5.37 8.74 28.14
N CYS A 158 6.23 8.46 27.15
CA CYS A 158 6.43 7.14 26.58
C CYS A 158 7.84 7.00 25.97
N SER A 159 8.17 5.82 25.46
CA SER A 159 9.32 5.63 24.56
C SER A 159 9.19 6.50 23.30
N PRO A 160 10.28 6.77 22.55
CA PRO A 160 10.23 7.65 21.40
C PRO A 160 9.14 7.24 20.41
N LEU A 161 8.24 8.18 20.13
CA LEU A 161 7.10 8.00 19.22
C LEU A 161 6.98 9.24 18.33
N ARG A 162 7.22 9.07 17.04
CA ARG A 162 7.14 10.14 16.04
C ARG A 162 5.77 10.14 15.37
N VAL A 163 5.26 11.33 15.06
CA VAL A 163 4.09 11.51 14.20
C VAL A 163 4.57 12.03 12.85
N THR A 164 4.70 11.16 11.86
CA THR A 164 5.46 11.46 10.63
C THR A 164 4.60 11.90 9.45
N ALA A 165 3.30 11.59 9.47
CA ALA A 165 2.36 12.00 8.41
C ALA A 165 0.91 12.07 8.88
N ILE A 166 0.10 12.83 8.16
CA ILE A 166 -1.36 12.72 8.18
C ILE A 166 -1.73 11.55 7.27
N THR A 167 -2.60 10.67 7.75
CA THR A 167 -3.13 9.58 6.93
C THR A 167 -4.58 9.82 6.54
N CYS A 168 -4.99 9.41 5.35
CA CYS A 168 -6.39 9.41 4.91
C CYS A 168 -6.63 8.27 3.92
N ASP A 169 -7.88 7.85 3.75
CA ASP A 169 -8.24 6.91 2.69
C ASP A 169 -8.15 7.57 1.29
N SER A 170 -8.36 6.78 0.24
CA SER A 170 -8.31 7.25 -1.15
C SER A 170 -9.40 8.29 -1.51
N HIS A 171 -10.41 8.47 -0.67
CA HIS A 171 -11.53 9.40 -0.88
C HIS A 171 -11.40 10.65 -0.02
N ASP A 172 -10.21 10.92 0.52
CA ASP A 172 -9.97 12.05 1.43
C ASP A 172 -10.79 11.95 2.73
N GLY A 173 -11.12 10.73 3.14
CA GLY A 173 -11.84 10.41 4.37
C GLY A 173 -10.97 9.71 5.42
N SER A 174 -11.62 9.30 6.52
CA SER A 174 -11.03 8.40 7.54
C SER A 174 -9.65 8.84 8.05
N TYR A 175 -9.54 10.12 8.44
CA TYR A 175 -8.27 10.73 8.82
C TYR A 175 -7.59 10.06 10.03
N GLY A 176 -6.25 10.04 9.99
CA GLY A 176 -5.39 9.44 10.98
C GLY A 176 -4.05 10.14 11.14
N ARG A 177 -3.15 9.48 11.87
CA ARG A 177 -1.74 9.84 12.02
C ARG A 177 -0.87 8.63 11.75
N LEU A 178 0.19 8.83 10.97
CA LEU A 178 1.24 7.84 10.83
C LEU A 178 2.18 7.94 12.03
N LEU A 179 2.16 6.92 12.87
CA LEU A 179 3.01 6.81 14.05
C LEU A 179 4.23 5.95 13.72
N GLU A 180 5.42 6.37 14.13
CA GLU A 180 6.66 5.62 13.98
C GLU A 180 7.42 5.47 15.30
N TRP A 181 7.90 4.26 15.60
CA TRP A 181 8.69 3.97 16.79
C TRP A 181 9.60 2.76 16.56
N HIS A 182 10.58 2.57 17.43
CA HIS A 182 11.36 1.33 17.47
C HIS A 182 10.80 0.36 18.51
N THR A 183 10.73 -0.92 18.17
CA THR A 183 10.41 -1.98 19.15
C THR A 183 11.51 -2.11 20.19
N THR A 184 11.22 -2.86 21.27
CA THR A 184 12.23 -3.35 22.22
C THR A 184 13.39 -4.10 21.58
N THR A 185 13.19 -4.67 20.37
CA THR A 185 14.21 -5.37 19.58
C THR A 185 14.90 -4.48 18.52
N GLY A 186 14.61 -3.17 18.51
CA GLY A 186 15.21 -2.20 17.60
C GLY A 186 14.57 -2.11 16.21
N GLN A 187 13.54 -2.91 15.92
CA GLN A 187 12.85 -2.88 14.62
C GLN A 187 12.00 -1.61 14.51
N LEU A 188 12.12 -0.90 13.39
CA LEU A 188 11.25 0.23 13.08
C LEU A 188 9.82 -0.28 12.82
N ARG A 189 8.85 0.35 13.47
CA ARG A 189 7.42 0.11 13.28
C ARG A 189 6.75 1.37 12.79
N ARG A 190 5.75 1.18 11.93
CA ARG A 190 4.88 2.20 11.40
C ARG A 190 3.44 1.78 11.58
N TRP A 191 2.57 2.70 11.98
CA TRP A 191 1.15 2.43 12.11
C TRP A 191 0.31 3.64 11.73
N ALA A 192 -0.60 3.45 10.77
CA ALA A 192 -1.64 4.41 10.44
C ALA A 192 -2.77 4.35 11.47
N MET A 193 -2.61 5.15 12.52
CA MET A 193 -3.53 5.24 13.65
C MET A 193 -4.75 6.10 13.29
N PRO A 194 -5.99 5.57 13.36
CA PRO A 194 -7.20 6.36 13.10
C PRO A 194 -7.43 7.43 14.18
N MET A 195 -7.66 8.69 13.79
CA MET A 195 -7.93 9.77 14.75
C MET A 195 -9.17 9.49 15.61
N ALA A 196 -10.13 8.72 15.10
CA ALA A 196 -11.31 8.28 15.84
C ALA A 196 -10.97 7.52 17.14
N MET A 197 -9.80 6.88 17.25
CA MET A 197 -9.36 6.23 18.50
C MET A 197 -9.11 7.22 19.64
N LEU A 198 -8.96 8.51 19.34
CA LEU A 198 -8.82 9.58 20.33
C LEU A 198 -10.17 10.06 20.90
N SER A 199 -11.32 9.55 20.42
CA SER A 199 -12.63 9.99 20.92
C SER A 199 -12.90 9.57 22.37
N GLY A 200 -12.19 8.56 22.87
CA GLY A 200 -12.30 8.03 24.23
C GLY A 200 -11.06 8.27 25.08
N ASN A 201 -10.83 7.40 26.06
CA ASN A 201 -9.70 7.49 27.00
C ASN A 201 -8.33 7.05 26.41
N GLY A 202 -8.27 6.71 25.12
CA GLY A 202 -7.06 6.24 24.41
C GLY A 202 -6.55 4.85 24.85
N GLU A 203 -7.38 4.02 25.50
CA GLU A 203 -6.97 2.69 25.96
C GLU A 203 -6.58 1.76 24.81
N GLU A 204 -7.40 1.71 23.76
CA GLU A 204 -7.14 0.90 22.57
C GLU A 204 -5.84 1.30 21.85
N LEU A 205 -5.60 2.62 21.72
CA LEU A 205 -4.36 3.19 21.21
C LEU A 205 -3.14 2.66 21.97
N ARG A 206 -3.17 2.76 23.31
CA ARG A 206 -2.07 2.30 24.16
C ARG A 206 -1.87 0.79 24.09
N ARG A 207 -2.98 0.02 24.06
CA ARG A 207 -2.96 -1.43 23.93
C ARG A 207 -2.21 -1.85 22.65
N ILE A 208 -2.58 -1.26 21.50
CA ILE A 208 -1.95 -1.55 20.21
C ILE A 208 -0.47 -1.15 20.21
N LEU A 209 -0.12 0.03 20.73
CA LEU A 209 1.29 0.47 20.78
C LEU A 209 2.16 -0.48 21.61
N LEU A 210 1.69 -0.90 22.79
CA LEU A 210 2.39 -1.84 23.66
C LEU A 210 2.50 -3.24 23.02
N GLU A 211 1.41 -3.74 22.43
CA GLU A 211 1.38 -5.03 21.75
C GLU A 211 2.37 -5.08 20.57
N ASN A 212 2.55 -3.95 19.87
CA ASN A 212 3.50 -3.81 18.78
C ASN A 212 4.88 -3.29 19.23
N GLY A 213 5.21 -3.46 20.52
CA GLY A 213 6.57 -3.34 21.03
C GLY A 213 7.04 -1.94 21.42
N LEU A 214 6.16 -0.94 21.54
CA LEU A 214 6.53 0.33 22.17
C LEU A 214 6.88 0.08 23.64
N THR A 215 8.17 0.20 23.98
CA THR A 215 8.75 -0.30 25.24
C THR A 215 8.09 0.22 26.50
N TYR A 216 7.69 1.49 26.53
CA TYR A 216 7.17 2.15 27.71
C TYR A 216 6.09 3.15 27.37
N ILE A 217 4.99 3.14 28.15
CA ILE A 217 3.99 4.19 28.23
C ILE A 217 3.71 4.44 29.71
N SER A 218 3.65 5.71 30.12
CA SER A 218 3.42 6.08 31.52
C SER A 218 2.12 5.51 32.08
N THR A 219 2.17 5.08 33.34
CA THR A 219 1.01 4.57 34.07
C THR A 219 0.20 5.66 34.75
N ARG A 220 0.75 6.87 34.86
CA ARG A 220 0.09 8.02 35.51
C ARG A 220 -1.04 8.54 34.62
N PRO A 221 -2.29 8.67 35.12
CA PRO A 221 -3.42 9.11 34.31
C PRO A 221 -3.20 10.44 33.58
N ALA A 222 -2.62 11.44 34.26
CA ALA A 222 -2.33 12.75 33.67
C ALA A 222 -1.38 12.65 32.44
N LEU A 223 -0.35 11.82 32.53
CA LEU A 223 0.62 11.65 31.44
C LEU A 223 0.08 10.82 30.28
N ARG A 224 -0.88 9.91 30.54
CA ARG A 224 -1.56 9.15 29.48
C ARG A 224 -2.40 10.07 28.58
N SER A 225 -3.03 11.09 29.16
CA SER A 225 -3.78 12.09 28.38
C SER A 225 -2.86 12.91 27.49
N LEU A 226 -1.65 13.26 27.96
CA LEU A 226 -0.66 14.00 27.18
C LEU A 226 -0.19 13.23 25.92
N LEU A 227 -0.17 11.90 25.95
CA LEU A 227 0.11 11.12 24.73
C LEU A 227 -0.96 11.35 23.65
N CYS A 228 -2.23 11.34 24.05
CA CYS A 228 -3.33 11.63 23.12
C CYS A 228 -3.25 13.06 22.60
N GLU A 229 -2.89 14.01 23.48
CA GLU A 229 -2.74 15.42 23.13
C GLU A 229 -1.56 15.67 22.17
N TYR A 230 -0.43 15.00 22.40
CA TYR A 230 0.71 15.01 21.49
C TYR A 230 0.30 14.58 20.09
N ILE A 231 -0.37 13.42 19.97
CA ILE A 231 -0.80 12.88 18.67
C ILE A 231 -1.82 13.78 18.00
N SER A 232 -2.77 14.33 18.76
CA SER A 232 -3.83 15.19 18.20
C SER A 232 -3.31 16.54 17.71
N ARG A 233 -2.40 17.16 18.45
CA ARG A 233 -1.80 18.46 18.12
C ARG A 233 -0.68 18.37 17.10
N SER A 234 -0.14 17.18 16.86
CA SER A 234 0.87 16.97 15.82
C SER A 234 0.28 17.20 14.43
N LEU A 235 0.92 18.09 13.65
CA LEU A 235 0.50 18.52 12.32
C LEU A 235 1.63 18.33 11.30
N PRO A 236 1.98 17.08 10.96
CA PRO A 236 3.01 16.84 9.96
C PRO A 236 2.53 17.29 8.58
N GLY A 237 3.42 17.92 7.81
CA GLY A 237 3.11 18.40 6.45
C GLY A 237 3.05 17.30 5.39
N ARG A 238 3.56 16.09 5.69
CA ARG A 238 3.48 14.92 4.80
C ARG A 238 2.10 14.28 4.92
N ARG A 239 1.56 13.84 3.77
CA ARG A 239 0.31 13.06 3.69
C ARG A 239 0.61 11.67 3.13
N VAL A 240 -0.05 10.66 3.67
CA VAL A 240 0.08 9.26 3.25
C VAL A 240 -1.32 8.67 3.06
N THR A 241 -1.53 7.92 1.99
CA THR A 241 -2.79 7.23 1.72
C THR A 241 -2.82 5.88 2.46
N CYS A 242 -3.90 5.63 3.18
CA CYS A 242 -4.20 4.35 3.81
C CYS A 242 -4.86 3.40 2.80
N ALA A 243 -4.20 2.28 2.53
CA ALA A 243 -4.78 1.16 1.81
C ALA A 243 -5.52 0.24 2.81
N GLU A 244 -6.79 -0.07 2.57
CA GLU A 244 -7.56 -0.99 3.43
C GLU A 244 -7.26 -2.49 3.17
N LYS A 245 -6.59 -2.77 2.05
CA LYS A 245 -6.32 -4.12 1.54
C LYS A 245 -5.03 -4.15 0.73
N THR A 246 -4.46 -5.33 0.55
CA THR A 246 -3.31 -5.55 -0.35
C THR A 246 -3.71 -5.38 -1.82
N GLY A 247 -2.73 -5.37 -2.72
CA GLY A 247 -2.95 -5.25 -4.17
C GLY A 247 -2.71 -3.84 -4.70
N TRP A 248 -3.31 -3.51 -5.84
CA TRP A 248 -3.04 -2.25 -6.54
C TRP A 248 -3.68 -1.02 -5.87
N HIS A 249 -2.89 0.04 -5.67
CA HIS A 249 -3.35 1.35 -5.22
C HIS A 249 -2.58 2.44 -5.97
N ASN A 250 -3.26 3.28 -6.76
CA ASN A 250 -2.69 4.46 -7.42
C ASN A 250 -1.28 4.28 -8.03
N GLY A 251 -1.06 3.21 -8.78
CA GLY A 251 0.22 2.96 -9.47
C GLY A 251 1.24 2.14 -8.67
N VAL A 252 1.00 1.89 -7.39
CA VAL A 252 1.84 1.04 -6.54
C VAL A 252 1.12 -0.24 -6.15
N TYR A 253 1.89 -1.25 -5.74
CA TYR A 253 1.37 -2.51 -5.23
C TYR A 253 1.64 -2.62 -3.73
N VAL A 254 0.58 -2.76 -2.93
CA VAL A 254 0.65 -2.81 -1.46
C VAL A 254 0.63 -4.26 -0.98
N LEU A 255 1.63 -4.60 -0.18
CA LEU A 255 1.77 -5.87 0.54
C LEU A 255 1.73 -5.60 2.06
N PRO A 256 1.60 -6.64 2.91
CA PRO A 256 1.60 -6.45 4.36
C PRO A 256 2.89 -5.87 4.93
N ASP A 257 4.01 -6.18 4.30
CA ASP A 257 5.38 -5.87 4.72
C ASP A 257 6.07 -4.79 3.87
N GLU A 258 5.56 -4.50 2.67
CA GLU A 258 6.19 -3.59 1.71
C GLU A 258 5.16 -2.91 0.79
N VAL A 259 5.53 -1.75 0.23
CA VAL A 259 4.81 -1.13 -0.90
C VAL A 259 5.78 -0.97 -2.06
N ILE A 260 5.44 -1.53 -3.21
CA ILE A 260 6.31 -1.62 -4.38
C ILE A 260 5.83 -0.65 -5.45
N GLY A 261 6.72 0.25 -5.89
CA GLY A 261 6.52 1.18 -7.00
C GLY A 261 7.01 2.61 -6.70
N PRO A 262 7.04 3.50 -7.71
CA PRO A 262 7.67 4.83 -7.60
C PRO A 262 7.16 5.74 -6.48
N ASP A 263 5.89 5.59 -6.08
CA ASP A 263 5.24 6.38 -5.02
C ASP A 263 4.98 5.56 -3.73
N GLY A 264 5.68 4.44 -3.54
CA GLY A 264 5.40 3.49 -2.46
C GLY A 264 5.48 4.11 -1.07
N ASP A 265 6.36 5.10 -0.89
CA ASP A 265 6.51 5.85 0.36
C ASP A 265 5.23 6.61 0.77
N ASN A 266 4.34 6.94 -0.17
CA ASN A 266 3.12 7.70 0.11
C ASN A 266 1.90 6.83 0.40
N VAL A 267 2.08 5.51 0.51
CA VAL A 267 0.98 4.57 0.81
C VAL A 267 1.37 3.67 1.98
N ILE A 268 0.41 3.35 2.84
CA ILE A 268 0.59 2.37 3.91
C ILE A 268 -0.64 1.47 4.03
N LEU A 269 -0.43 0.18 4.27
CA LEU A 269 -1.52 -0.73 4.59
C LEU A 269 -2.07 -0.41 5.98
N GLN A 270 -3.36 -0.14 6.07
CA GLN A 270 -4.05 0.13 7.31
C GLN A 270 -4.36 -1.19 8.04
N GLY A 271 -3.72 -1.39 9.19
CA GLY A 271 -3.97 -2.51 10.08
C GLY A 271 -3.58 -2.16 11.51
N SER A 272 -4.30 -2.70 12.51
CA SER A 272 -3.96 -2.55 13.93
C SER A 272 -2.83 -3.50 14.39
N HIS A 273 -2.49 -4.49 13.56
CA HIS A 273 -1.43 -5.45 13.82
C HIS A 273 -0.53 -5.53 12.60
N TYR A 274 0.78 -5.63 12.85
CA TYR A 274 1.73 -5.99 11.81
C TYR A 274 1.47 -7.45 11.42
N LEU A 275 0.76 -7.65 10.32
CA LEU A 275 0.51 -8.99 9.77
C LEU A 275 1.74 -9.39 8.95
N THR A 276 2.68 -10.11 9.56
CA THR A 276 3.85 -10.66 8.84
C THR A 276 3.52 -11.94 8.06
N GLY A 277 2.27 -12.39 8.07
CA GLY A 277 1.86 -13.66 7.48
C GLY A 277 1.40 -13.55 6.03
N GLY A 278 1.69 -14.57 5.24
CA GLY A 278 1.23 -14.75 3.86
C GLY A 278 2.32 -14.46 2.84
N PHE A 279 2.85 -13.24 2.74
CA PHE A 279 3.75 -12.86 1.64
C PHE A 279 5.23 -12.89 2.00
N ALA A 280 5.65 -13.79 2.90
CA ALA A 280 7.04 -13.90 3.32
C ALA A 280 7.99 -14.27 2.15
N GLN A 281 9.26 -13.89 2.26
CA GLN A 281 10.31 -14.27 1.32
C GLN A 281 11.34 -15.17 2.00
N SER A 282 11.82 -16.17 1.27
CA SER A 282 12.95 -17.00 1.67
C SER A 282 13.78 -17.40 0.45
N GLY A 283 15.10 -17.27 0.56
CA GLY A 283 16.04 -17.41 -0.55
C GLY A 283 16.07 -16.22 -1.51
N THR A 284 16.70 -16.42 -2.66
CA THR A 284 16.81 -15.45 -3.76
C THR A 284 15.92 -15.87 -4.94
N LEU A 285 15.74 -14.97 -5.92
CA LEU A 285 15.03 -15.32 -7.16
C LEU A 285 15.76 -16.45 -7.92
N ALA A 286 17.08 -16.38 -8.02
CA ALA A 286 17.90 -17.38 -8.70
C ALA A 286 17.78 -18.77 -8.04
N GLU A 287 17.78 -18.83 -6.71
CA GLU A 287 17.54 -20.08 -5.99
C GLU A 287 16.12 -20.60 -6.21
N TRP A 288 15.10 -19.75 -6.20
CA TRP A 288 13.74 -20.18 -6.53
C TRP A 288 13.64 -20.73 -7.97
N GLN A 289 14.35 -20.11 -8.92
CA GLN A 289 14.40 -20.58 -10.30
C GLN A 289 15.04 -21.96 -10.42
N GLU A 290 16.23 -22.14 -9.84
CA GLU A 290 16.97 -23.40 -9.89
C GLU A 290 16.26 -24.52 -9.13
N GLN A 291 15.72 -24.20 -7.95
CA GLN A 291 15.18 -25.20 -7.03
C GLN A 291 13.71 -25.51 -7.31
N VAL A 292 12.89 -24.54 -7.72
CA VAL A 292 11.44 -24.72 -7.90
C VAL A 292 11.05 -24.61 -9.38
N ALA A 293 11.35 -23.49 -10.03
CA ALA A 293 10.84 -23.22 -11.38
C ALA A 293 11.39 -24.21 -12.42
N ALA A 294 12.67 -24.59 -12.33
CA ALA A 294 13.29 -25.55 -13.25
C ALA A 294 12.59 -26.91 -13.25
N LEU A 295 12.10 -27.36 -12.08
CA LEU A 295 11.33 -28.60 -11.93
C LEU A 295 9.89 -28.49 -12.47
N CYS A 296 9.39 -27.26 -12.65
CA CYS A 296 8.08 -27.06 -13.29
C CYS A 296 8.16 -27.27 -14.79
N ALA A 297 9.29 -26.96 -15.43
CA ALA A 297 9.44 -27.09 -16.87
C ALA A 297 9.11 -28.51 -17.35
N GLY A 298 8.31 -28.63 -18.42
CA GLY A 298 7.83 -29.92 -18.92
C GLY A 298 6.66 -30.53 -18.17
N ASN A 299 6.19 -29.93 -17.06
CA ASN A 299 5.02 -30.37 -16.30
C ASN A 299 3.86 -29.37 -16.45
N SER A 300 2.78 -29.72 -17.14
CA SER A 300 1.77 -28.74 -17.55
C SER A 300 1.00 -28.17 -16.35
N ARG A 301 0.67 -29.01 -15.36
CA ARG A 301 -0.07 -28.58 -14.15
C ARG A 301 0.78 -27.66 -13.28
N LEU A 302 2.08 -27.92 -13.16
CA LEU A 302 3.01 -27.07 -12.40
C LEU A 302 3.20 -25.71 -13.07
N VAL A 303 3.49 -25.68 -14.37
CA VAL A 303 3.64 -24.43 -15.14
C VAL A 303 2.35 -23.62 -15.08
N PHE A 304 1.20 -24.26 -15.30
CA PHE A 304 -0.11 -23.64 -15.23
C PHE A 304 -0.36 -22.98 -13.86
N ALA A 305 -0.03 -23.66 -12.77
CA ALA A 305 -0.28 -23.16 -11.43
C ALA A 305 0.61 -21.94 -11.09
N VAL A 306 1.88 -21.95 -11.51
CA VAL A 306 2.76 -20.77 -11.40
C VAL A 306 2.24 -19.62 -12.25
N CYS A 307 1.77 -19.88 -13.48
CA CYS A 307 1.16 -18.86 -14.34
C CYS A 307 -0.10 -18.25 -13.69
N CYS A 308 -0.90 -19.06 -12.98
CA CYS A 308 -2.05 -18.59 -12.22
C CYS A 308 -1.64 -17.56 -11.15
N ALA A 309 -0.54 -17.80 -10.44
CA ALA A 309 -0.03 -16.87 -9.44
C ALA A 309 0.40 -15.52 -10.05
N LEU A 310 1.13 -15.58 -11.16
CA LEU A 310 1.65 -14.41 -11.88
C LEU A 310 0.54 -13.61 -12.58
N ALA A 311 -0.56 -14.26 -12.96
CA ALA A 311 -1.68 -13.63 -13.65
C ALA A 311 -2.58 -12.80 -12.72
N ALA A 312 -2.61 -13.08 -11.42
CA ALA A 312 -3.52 -12.40 -10.50
C ALA A 312 -3.31 -10.86 -10.47
N PRO A 313 -2.07 -10.32 -10.42
CA PRO A 313 -1.84 -8.88 -10.54
C PRO A 313 -2.31 -8.28 -11.87
N LEU A 314 -2.34 -9.07 -12.95
CA LEU A 314 -2.75 -8.58 -14.27
C LEU A 314 -4.27 -8.45 -14.44
N LEU A 315 -5.08 -9.01 -13.53
CA LEU A 315 -6.54 -8.95 -13.61
C LEU A 315 -7.02 -7.50 -13.73
N ARG A 316 -6.61 -6.64 -12.79
CA ARG A 316 -7.01 -5.22 -12.78
C ARG A 316 -6.43 -4.45 -13.96
N LEU A 317 -5.18 -4.71 -14.33
CA LEU A 317 -4.51 -4.01 -15.43
C LEU A 317 -5.19 -4.30 -16.78
N THR A 318 -5.62 -5.55 -16.98
CA THR A 318 -6.28 -5.97 -18.21
C THR A 318 -7.80 -5.79 -18.19
N GLY A 319 -8.40 -5.41 -17.06
CA GLY A 319 -9.85 -5.35 -16.88
C GLY A 319 -10.51 -6.73 -16.87
N THR A 320 -9.73 -7.79 -16.62
CA THR A 320 -10.24 -9.15 -16.51
C THR A 320 -10.83 -9.37 -15.13
N GLY A 321 -12.05 -9.90 -15.06
CA GLY A 321 -12.70 -10.21 -13.78
C GLY A 321 -12.05 -11.39 -13.06
N GLY A 322 -12.23 -11.43 -11.74
CA GLY A 322 -11.81 -12.56 -10.90
C GLY A 322 -12.48 -13.90 -11.28
N GLY A 323 -11.96 -14.97 -10.71
CA GLY A 323 -12.39 -16.33 -10.97
C GLY A 323 -11.47 -17.33 -10.30
N GLY A 324 -11.51 -18.58 -10.74
CA GLY A 324 -10.57 -19.57 -10.25
C GLY A 324 -10.52 -20.83 -11.09
N PHE A 325 -9.62 -21.69 -10.67
CA PHE A 325 -9.38 -23.02 -11.20
C PHE A 325 -9.49 -24.02 -10.06
N HIS A 326 -10.01 -25.20 -10.37
CA HIS A 326 -10.11 -26.30 -9.42
C HIS A 326 -9.43 -27.53 -10.02
N LEU A 327 -8.32 -27.91 -9.42
CA LEU A 327 -7.57 -29.09 -9.80
C LEU A 327 -8.22 -30.31 -9.17
N ARG A 328 -8.82 -31.16 -10.00
CA ARG A 328 -9.64 -32.31 -9.58
C ARG A 328 -8.96 -33.63 -9.92
N GLY A 329 -8.93 -34.56 -8.98
CA GLY A 329 -8.59 -35.97 -9.23
C GLY A 329 -8.31 -36.76 -7.97
N GLU A 330 -7.82 -37.98 -8.13
CA GLU A 330 -7.71 -38.99 -7.08
C GLU A 330 -6.78 -38.62 -5.93
N SER A 331 -7.00 -39.22 -4.76
CA SER A 331 -6.12 -38.98 -3.61
C SER A 331 -4.66 -39.32 -3.92
N THR A 332 -3.71 -38.55 -3.40
CA THR A 332 -2.25 -38.80 -3.54
C THR A 332 -1.70 -38.69 -4.98
N ASP A 333 -2.39 -37.96 -5.87
CA ASP A 333 -1.95 -37.73 -7.26
C ASP A 333 -1.06 -36.48 -7.47
N GLY A 334 -0.74 -35.73 -6.41
CA GLY A 334 0.09 -34.52 -6.48
C GLY A 334 -0.65 -33.17 -6.54
N LYS A 335 -1.99 -33.12 -6.48
CA LYS A 335 -2.78 -31.85 -6.48
C LYS A 335 -2.27 -30.79 -5.51
N THR A 336 -2.15 -31.17 -4.24
CA THR A 336 -1.70 -30.26 -3.17
C THR A 336 -0.29 -29.76 -3.44
N THR A 337 0.59 -30.60 -4.01
CA THR A 337 1.95 -30.17 -4.41
C THR A 337 1.91 -29.10 -5.49
N VAL A 338 1.07 -29.27 -6.53
CA VAL A 338 0.87 -28.26 -7.58
C VAL A 338 0.40 -26.93 -6.98
N MET A 339 -0.58 -26.97 -6.07
CA MET A 339 -1.06 -25.78 -5.37
C MET A 339 0.04 -25.11 -4.53
N LYS A 340 0.85 -25.89 -3.80
CA LYS A 340 1.98 -25.37 -3.01
C LYS A 340 3.06 -24.72 -3.88
N VAL A 341 3.32 -25.26 -5.07
CA VAL A 341 4.23 -24.64 -6.04
C VAL A 341 3.67 -23.30 -6.52
N ALA A 342 2.36 -23.19 -6.78
CA ALA A 342 1.71 -21.91 -7.09
C ALA A 342 1.85 -20.90 -5.95
N ALA A 343 1.60 -21.35 -4.71
CA ALA A 343 1.73 -20.53 -3.50
C ALA A 343 3.15 -19.99 -3.32
N SER A 344 4.17 -20.80 -3.63
CA SER A 344 5.59 -20.44 -3.50
C SER A 344 5.98 -19.20 -4.30
N VAL A 345 5.24 -18.86 -5.37
CA VAL A 345 5.47 -17.62 -6.12
C VAL A 345 5.27 -16.43 -5.18
N CYS A 346 4.17 -16.43 -4.42
CA CYS A 346 3.71 -15.32 -3.59
C CYS A 346 4.25 -15.34 -2.15
N GLY A 347 4.42 -16.52 -1.54
CA GLY A 347 4.87 -16.64 -0.15
C GLY A 347 5.05 -18.07 0.36
N GLY A 348 5.29 -18.19 1.68
CA GLY A 348 5.72 -19.42 2.33
C GLY A 348 4.60 -20.38 2.73
N THR A 349 4.89 -21.24 3.71
CA THR A 349 3.98 -22.32 4.13
C THR A 349 2.67 -21.84 4.77
N ASP A 350 2.63 -20.59 5.17
CA ASP A 350 1.47 -19.90 5.76
C ASP A 350 0.61 -19.17 4.72
N TYR A 351 0.96 -19.22 3.42
CA TYR A 351 0.25 -18.53 2.35
C TYR A 351 -1.03 -19.23 1.87
N TRP A 352 -1.07 -20.56 1.86
CA TRP A 352 -2.26 -21.29 1.43
C TRP A 352 -3.17 -21.61 2.62
N HIS A 353 -4.45 -21.83 2.32
CA HIS A 353 -5.45 -22.13 3.34
C HIS A 353 -6.19 -23.42 3.00
N SER A 354 -6.84 -24.02 4.00
CA SER A 354 -7.78 -25.11 3.76
C SER A 354 -9.19 -24.53 3.54
N TRP A 355 -10.02 -25.27 2.81
CA TRP A 355 -11.45 -24.97 2.67
C TRP A 355 -12.23 -25.04 3.99
N ARG A 356 -11.65 -25.59 5.06
CA ARG A 356 -12.20 -25.65 6.41
C ARG A 356 -12.23 -24.28 7.10
N ALA A 357 -13.00 -23.36 6.54
CA ALA A 357 -13.17 -22.02 7.03
C ALA A 357 -14.61 -21.54 6.81
N THR A 358 -15.10 -20.67 7.71
CA THR A 358 -16.41 -20.03 7.49
C THR A 358 -16.31 -19.02 6.35
N GLY A 359 -17.44 -18.75 5.65
CA GLY A 359 -17.48 -17.73 4.61
C GLY A 359 -16.94 -16.36 5.07
N ASN A 360 -17.24 -15.96 6.31
CA ASN A 360 -16.72 -14.70 6.89
C ASN A 360 -15.19 -14.69 7.06
N ALA A 361 -14.60 -15.82 7.43
CA ALA A 361 -13.14 -15.94 7.52
C ALA A 361 -12.52 -15.83 6.13
N LEU A 362 -13.12 -16.49 5.12
CA LEU A 362 -12.69 -16.42 3.73
C LEU A 362 -12.86 -15.03 3.11
N GLU A 363 -13.85 -14.23 3.53
CA GLU A 363 -13.92 -12.80 3.14
C GLU A 363 -12.71 -12.00 3.65
N GLY A 364 -12.27 -12.28 4.88
CA GLY A 364 -11.07 -11.65 5.45
C GLY A 364 -9.78 -12.09 4.76
N ILE A 365 -9.68 -13.38 4.45
CA ILE A 365 -8.57 -13.93 3.68
C ILE A 365 -8.55 -13.33 2.27
N ALA A 366 -9.66 -13.34 1.55
CA ALA A 366 -9.75 -12.80 0.18
C ALA A 366 -9.35 -11.31 0.10
N SER A 367 -9.71 -10.51 1.12
CA SER A 367 -9.27 -9.12 1.21
C SER A 367 -7.74 -8.97 1.34
N ARG A 368 -7.04 -9.95 1.89
CA ARG A 368 -5.57 -9.99 1.98
C ARG A 368 -4.90 -10.58 0.74
N HIS A 369 -5.67 -11.25 -0.11
CA HIS A 369 -5.22 -11.77 -1.41
C HIS A 369 -5.79 -10.94 -2.58
N ASN A 370 -6.11 -9.66 -2.34
CA ASN A 370 -6.57 -8.79 -3.42
C ASN A 370 -5.41 -8.53 -4.40
N ASP A 371 -5.74 -8.69 -5.69
CA ASP A 371 -4.84 -8.73 -6.84
C ASP A 371 -3.76 -9.84 -6.76
N ALA A 372 -3.98 -10.88 -5.95
CA ALA A 372 -3.06 -12.01 -5.76
C ALA A 372 -3.77 -13.39 -5.88
N LEU A 373 -2.99 -14.46 -5.90
CA LEU A 373 -3.50 -15.84 -5.88
C LEU A 373 -4.08 -16.17 -4.50
N LEU A 374 -5.25 -16.80 -4.44
CA LEU A 374 -5.76 -17.44 -3.22
C LEU A 374 -5.77 -18.96 -3.40
N PRO A 375 -4.83 -19.71 -2.79
CA PRO A 375 -4.85 -21.17 -2.83
C PRO A 375 -5.74 -21.74 -1.69
N LEU A 376 -6.68 -22.62 -2.05
CA LEU A 376 -7.55 -23.33 -1.09
C LEU A 376 -7.46 -24.84 -1.28
N ASP A 377 -6.94 -25.54 -0.27
CA ASP A 377 -6.75 -26.99 -0.31
C ASP A 377 -7.97 -27.75 0.23
N GLU A 378 -8.25 -28.90 -0.38
CA GLU A 378 -9.22 -29.89 0.10
C GLU A 378 -10.68 -29.41 0.21
N LEU A 379 -11.32 -29.22 -0.96
CA LEU A 379 -12.72 -28.78 -1.05
C LEU A 379 -13.69 -29.57 -0.14
N ARG A 380 -13.45 -30.86 0.08
CA ARG A 380 -14.32 -31.70 0.93
C ARG A 380 -14.45 -31.23 2.39
N GLU A 381 -13.52 -30.39 2.86
CA GLU A 381 -13.52 -29.91 4.26
C GLU A 381 -14.52 -28.77 4.53
N VAL A 382 -15.12 -28.17 3.48
CA VAL A 382 -16.21 -27.20 3.64
C VAL A 382 -17.56 -27.90 3.59
N ASP A 383 -18.56 -27.37 4.29
CA ASP A 383 -19.94 -27.86 4.18
C ASP A 383 -20.41 -27.81 2.70
N PRO A 384 -20.82 -28.96 2.11
CA PRO A 384 -21.43 -29.02 0.78
C PRO A 384 -22.45 -27.92 0.46
N ARG A 385 -23.26 -27.52 1.46
CA ARG A 385 -24.32 -26.51 1.32
C ARG A 385 -23.77 -25.10 1.15
N GLU A 386 -22.58 -24.82 1.68
CA GLU A 386 -21.95 -23.49 1.62
C GLU A 386 -20.94 -23.37 0.47
N ALA A 387 -20.38 -24.50 0.00
CA ALA A 387 -19.29 -24.56 -0.97
C ALA A 387 -19.53 -23.70 -2.22
N GLY A 388 -20.66 -23.90 -2.89
CA GLY A 388 -21.01 -23.17 -4.13
C GLY A 388 -21.13 -21.66 -3.91
N MET A 389 -21.73 -21.24 -2.80
CA MET A 389 -21.89 -19.82 -2.47
C MET A 389 -20.55 -19.16 -2.09
N ILE A 390 -19.69 -19.87 -1.37
CA ILE A 390 -18.34 -19.39 -1.01
C ILE A 390 -17.50 -19.25 -2.28
N ALA A 391 -17.47 -20.27 -3.13
CA ALA A 391 -16.76 -20.24 -4.42
C ALA A 391 -17.22 -19.06 -5.29
N TYR A 392 -18.54 -18.85 -5.39
CA TYR A 392 -19.12 -17.75 -6.15
C TYR A 392 -18.76 -16.38 -5.57
N MET A 393 -18.80 -16.23 -4.24
CA MET A 393 -18.40 -15.00 -3.54
C MET A 393 -16.93 -14.66 -3.80
N LEU A 394 -16.03 -15.64 -3.67
CA LEU A 394 -14.60 -15.46 -3.89
C LEU A 394 -14.32 -15.03 -5.33
N ALA A 395 -14.92 -15.71 -6.31
CA ALA A 395 -14.75 -15.42 -7.73
C ALA A 395 -15.34 -14.06 -8.17
N ASN A 396 -16.41 -13.60 -7.53
CA ASN A 396 -17.04 -12.32 -7.85
C ASN A 396 -16.37 -11.12 -7.18
N GLY A 397 -15.58 -11.34 -6.12
CA GLY A 397 -14.86 -10.24 -5.52
C GLY A 397 -15.68 -9.38 -4.56
N GLN A 398 -16.78 -9.88 -3.99
CA GLN A 398 -17.66 -9.09 -3.12
C GLN A 398 -18.12 -9.88 -1.90
N GLY A 399 -17.88 -9.32 -0.69
CA GLY A 399 -18.36 -9.86 0.57
C GLY A 399 -19.86 -9.60 0.80
N LYS A 400 -20.44 -10.26 1.81
CA LYS A 400 -21.86 -10.09 2.15
C LYS A 400 -22.12 -8.69 2.70
N GLY A 401 -23.17 -8.03 2.20
CA GLY A 401 -23.64 -6.76 2.75
C GLY A 401 -24.16 -6.93 4.17
N ARG A 402 -23.78 -6.02 5.07
CA ARG A 402 -24.29 -5.97 6.45
C ARG A 402 -24.85 -4.59 6.73
N ALA A 403 -25.99 -4.52 7.43
CA ALA A 403 -26.46 -3.24 7.96
C ALA A 403 -25.59 -2.81 9.16
N ARG A 404 -25.40 -1.51 9.32
CA ARG A 404 -24.92 -0.85 10.53
C ARG A 404 -26.08 -0.74 11.52
N THR A 405 -25.75 -0.45 12.77
CA THR A 405 -26.71 -0.24 13.87
C THR A 405 -27.64 0.95 13.65
N ASP A 406 -27.26 1.89 12.78
CA ASP A 406 -28.06 3.05 12.33
C ASP A 406 -28.96 2.74 11.13
N GLY A 407 -28.93 1.50 10.61
CA GLY A 407 -29.70 1.07 9.44
C GLY A 407 -29.02 1.32 8.09
N GLU A 408 -27.87 1.99 8.04
CA GLU A 408 -27.10 2.18 6.81
C GLU A 408 -26.37 0.89 6.40
N VAL A 409 -26.18 0.64 5.11
CA VAL A 409 -25.42 -0.54 4.66
C VAL A 409 -23.93 -0.27 4.86
N ARG A 410 -23.24 -1.12 5.64
CA ARG A 410 -21.78 -1.09 5.76
C ARG A 410 -21.14 -1.35 4.39
N ASN A 411 -20.13 -0.57 4.02
CA ASN A 411 -19.35 -0.80 2.80
C ASN A 411 -18.91 -2.27 2.74
N ARG A 412 -19.23 -2.92 1.62
CA ARG A 412 -18.85 -4.31 1.37
C ARG A 412 -17.35 -4.37 1.12
N ARG A 413 -16.72 -5.44 1.59
CA ARG A 413 -15.36 -5.75 1.16
C ARG A 413 -15.38 -6.11 -0.31
N HIS A 414 -14.45 -5.54 -1.05
CA HIS A 414 -14.26 -5.83 -2.45
C HIS A 414 -12.85 -6.35 -2.69
N TRP A 415 -12.72 -7.37 -3.52
CA TRP A 415 -11.43 -7.90 -3.95
C TRP A 415 -11.45 -8.32 -5.41
N THR A 416 -10.29 -8.59 -5.97
CA THR A 416 -10.12 -9.22 -7.29
C THR A 416 -9.01 -10.23 -7.12
N LEU A 417 -9.24 -11.51 -7.42
CA LEU A 417 -8.24 -12.57 -7.19
C LEU A 417 -8.42 -13.71 -8.18
N LEU A 418 -7.39 -14.55 -8.27
CA LEU A 418 -7.50 -15.89 -8.84
C LEU A 418 -7.51 -16.91 -7.71
N LEU A 419 -8.58 -17.70 -7.64
CA LEU A 419 -8.70 -18.81 -6.71
C LEU A 419 -8.08 -20.06 -7.34
N PHE A 420 -7.20 -20.77 -6.63
CA PHE A 420 -6.69 -22.07 -7.04
C PHE A 420 -7.07 -23.11 -6.00
N SER A 421 -8.00 -23.99 -6.35
CA SER A 421 -8.61 -24.96 -5.46
C SER A 421 -8.16 -26.38 -5.78
N THR A 422 -8.13 -27.27 -4.81
CA THR A 422 -7.88 -28.71 -5.00
C THR A 422 -9.02 -29.55 -4.41
N GLY A 423 -9.23 -30.75 -4.95
CA GLY A 423 -10.17 -31.72 -4.37
C GLY A 423 -10.30 -33.00 -5.17
N GLU A 424 -10.92 -34.00 -4.54
CA GLU A 424 -11.30 -35.28 -5.19
C GLU A 424 -12.62 -35.11 -5.98
N LEU A 425 -13.55 -34.34 -5.42
CA LEU A 425 -14.84 -34.01 -6.03
C LEU A 425 -14.77 -32.64 -6.69
N SER A 426 -15.49 -32.49 -7.80
CA SER A 426 -15.81 -31.17 -8.33
C SER A 426 -16.70 -30.37 -7.38
N LEU A 427 -16.76 -29.05 -7.59
CA LEU A 427 -17.71 -28.19 -6.85
C LEU A 427 -19.16 -28.64 -7.04
N ALA A 428 -19.52 -29.07 -8.25
CA ALA A 428 -20.86 -29.57 -8.56
C ALA A 428 -21.18 -30.84 -7.77
N GLU A 429 -20.31 -31.84 -7.85
CA GLU A 429 -20.48 -33.12 -7.15
C GLU A 429 -20.52 -32.92 -5.62
N HIS A 430 -19.64 -32.06 -5.08
CA HIS A 430 -19.61 -31.78 -3.65
C HIS A 430 -20.91 -31.13 -3.18
N THR A 431 -21.42 -30.12 -3.90
CA THR A 431 -22.70 -29.48 -3.58
C THR A 431 -23.89 -30.45 -3.74
N GLU A 432 -23.86 -31.33 -4.74
CA GLU A 432 -24.89 -32.35 -4.96
C GLU A 432 -24.97 -33.39 -3.81
N CYS A 433 -23.86 -33.65 -3.09
CA CYS A 433 -23.89 -34.51 -1.90
C CYS A 433 -24.86 -34.02 -0.80
N ALA A 434 -25.22 -32.74 -0.78
CA ALA A 434 -26.22 -32.18 0.13
C ALA A 434 -27.62 -32.00 -0.50
N GLY A 435 -27.84 -32.47 -1.73
CA GLY A 435 -29.09 -32.30 -2.47
C GLY A 435 -29.29 -30.90 -3.05
N GLU A 436 -28.24 -30.08 -3.05
CA GLU A 436 -28.23 -28.74 -3.65
C GLU A 436 -27.82 -28.82 -5.13
N ARG A 437 -28.10 -27.77 -5.91
CA ARG A 437 -27.66 -27.66 -7.32
C ARG A 437 -26.92 -26.36 -7.56
N LEU A 438 -25.79 -26.42 -8.26
CA LEU A 438 -25.10 -25.22 -8.74
C LEU A 438 -25.91 -24.55 -9.85
N TYR A 439 -25.99 -23.23 -9.81
CA TYR A 439 -26.51 -22.45 -10.92
C TYR A 439 -25.48 -22.40 -12.06
N ALA A 440 -25.92 -22.44 -13.31
CA ALA A 440 -25.05 -22.49 -14.50
C ALA A 440 -23.98 -21.37 -14.58
N GLY A 441 -24.21 -20.22 -13.91
CA GLY A 441 -23.24 -19.13 -13.83
C GLY A 441 -22.13 -19.30 -12.77
N MET A 442 -22.28 -20.22 -11.83
CA MET A 442 -21.30 -20.52 -10.78
C MET A 442 -20.20 -21.45 -11.29
N ASP A 443 -20.53 -22.39 -12.17
CA ASP A 443 -19.58 -23.39 -12.67
C ASP A 443 -18.51 -22.76 -13.58
N VAL A 444 -18.88 -21.77 -14.40
CA VAL A 444 -17.95 -21.03 -15.28
C VAL A 444 -16.95 -20.14 -14.51
N ARG A 445 -17.21 -19.91 -13.22
CA ARG A 445 -16.36 -19.08 -12.35
C ARG A 445 -15.20 -19.88 -11.73
N MET A 446 -15.33 -21.20 -11.61
CA MET A 446 -14.31 -22.10 -11.10
C MET A 446 -14.10 -23.22 -12.12
N VAL A 447 -13.16 -23.01 -13.03
CA VAL A 447 -12.93 -23.96 -14.12
C VAL A 447 -12.22 -25.19 -13.59
N GLN A 448 -12.76 -26.36 -13.88
CA GLN A 448 -12.17 -27.62 -13.46
C GLN A 448 -11.05 -28.03 -14.42
N ILE A 449 -9.95 -28.53 -13.87
CA ILE A 449 -8.83 -29.08 -14.63
C ILE A 449 -8.52 -30.45 -14.02
N PRO A 450 -8.43 -31.52 -14.83
CA PRO A 450 -8.00 -32.81 -14.32
C PRO A 450 -6.54 -32.73 -13.85
N SER A 451 -6.29 -33.16 -12.62
CA SER A 451 -4.96 -33.26 -12.04
C SER A 451 -4.12 -34.28 -12.80
N ASP A 452 -4.67 -35.47 -13.04
CA ASP A 452 -3.97 -36.57 -13.70
C ASP A 452 -3.61 -36.21 -15.15
N THR A 453 -2.34 -36.44 -15.47
CA THR A 453 -1.73 -36.24 -16.77
C THR A 453 -1.70 -37.52 -17.60
N GLY A 454 -2.11 -38.66 -17.00
CA GLY A 454 -1.98 -39.99 -17.58
C GLY A 454 -0.58 -40.59 -17.45
N GLN A 455 0.32 -39.93 -16.70
CA GLN A 455 1.70 -40.36 -16.48
C GLN A 455 1.95 -40.65 -14.99
N HIS A 456 2.45 -39.67 -14.24
CA HIS A 456 2.80 -39.82 -12.83
C HIS A 456 1.87 -38.99 -11.94
N GLY A 457 0.54 -39.16 -12.12
CA GLY A 457 -0.46 -38.30 -11.52
C GLY A 457 -0.39 -36.90 -12.12
N SER A 458 -0.17 -35.88 -11.29
CA SER A 458 -0.10 -34.47 -11.71
C SER A 458 1.18 -34.08 -12.46
N PHE A 459 2.07 -35.04 -12.75
CA PHE A 459 3.38 -34.78 -13.33
C PHE A 459 3.64 -35.61 -14.59
N GLU A 460 3.99 -34.92 -15.67
CA GLU A 460 4.50 -35.51 -16.91
C GLU A 460 5.99 -35.88 -16.83
N GLN A 461 6.78 -35.13 -16.05
CA GLN A 461 8.23 -35.33 -15.93
C GLN A 461 8.67 -35.32 -14.46
N LEU A 462 9.49 -36.32 -14.12
CA LEU A 462 10.04 -36.49 -12.77
C LEU A 462 11.46 -35.96 -12.62
N HIS A 463 12.07 -35.32 -13.62
CA HIS A 463 13.38 -34.64 -13.49
C HIS A 463 14.49 -35.47 -12.81
N GLY A 464 14.51 -36.78 -13.07
CA GLY A 464 15.50 -37.71 -12.50
C GLY A 464 15.17 -38.30 -11.13
N PHE A 465 14.03 -37.94 -10.52
CA PHE A 465 13.53 -38.58 -9.29
C PHE A 465 12.93 -39.97 -9.59
N ALA A 466 12.99 -40.87 -8.61
CA ALA A 466 12.62 -42.28 -8.78
C ALA A 466 11.10 -42.52 -8.84
N SER A 467 10.29 -41.61 -8.31
CA SER A 467 8.83 -41.72 -8.30
C SER A 467 8.15 -40.36 -8.21
N GLY A 468 6.87 -40.30 -8.59
CA GLY A 468 6.03 -39.11 -8.42
C GLY A 468 5.92 -38.65 -6.96
N GLN A 469 5.90 -39.61 -6.02
CA GLN A 469 5.92 -39.31 -4.58
C GLN A 469 7.20 -38.60 -4.17
N GLN A 470 8.37 -39.14 -4.55
CA GLN A 470 9.66 -38.52 -4.22
C GLN A 470 9.80 -37.13 -4.84
N PHE A 471 9.31 -36.97 -6.08
CA PHE A 471 9.28 -35.67 -6.75
C PHE A 471 8.39 -34.67 -6.02
N ALA A 472 7.19 -35.09 -5.61
CA ALA A 472 6.25 -34.26 -4.87
C ALA A 472 6.77 -33.84 -3.50
N ASP A 473 7.37 -34.77 -2.75
CA ASP A 473 7.96 -34.50 -1.44
C ASP A 473 9.13 -33.52 -1.57
N THR A 474 9.98 -33.71 -2.59
CA THR A 474 11.09 -32.79 -2.88
C THR A 474 10.60 -31.40 -3.23
N LEU A 475 9.56 -31.27 -4.06
CA LEU A 475 8.95 -29.98 -4.37
C LEU A 475 8.40 -29.30 -3.10
N CYS A 476 7.70 -30.05 -2.24
CA CYS A 476 7.19 -29.54 -0.96
C CYS A 476 8.30 -28.99 -0.06
N ASP A 477 9.43 -29.71 0.04
CA ASP A 477 10.59 -29.27 0.81
C ASP A 477 11.24 -28.01 0.22
N ARG A 478 11.33 -27.93 -1.11
CA ARG A 478 11.94 -26.79 -1.81
C ARG A 478 11.09 -25.54 -1.69
N VAL A 479 9.77 -25.62 -1.88
CA VAL A 479 8.89 -24.44 -1.73
C VAL A 479 8.82 -23.93 -0.28
N ALA A 480 9.04 -24.80 0.71
CA ALA A 480 9.16 -24.37 2.10
C ALA A 480 10.43 -23.53 2.35
N ARG A 481 11.49 -23.73 1.56
CA ARG A 481 12.79 -23.04 1.71
C ARG A 481 12.96 -21.86 0.73
N PHE A 482 12.35 -21.94 -0.44
CA PHE A 482 12.49 -20.96 -1.52
C PHE A 482 11.10 -20.50 -1.96
N HIS A 483 10.72 -19.27 -1.60
CA HIS A 483 9.40 -18.74 -1.88
C HIS A 483 9.33 -17.20 -1.80
N GLY A 484 8.29 -16.62 -2.38
CA GLY A 484 7.94 -15.19 -2.32
C GLY A 484 8.80 -14.27 -3.20
N THR A 485 10.01 -14.71 -3.57
CA THR A 485 10.98 -13.91 -4.35
C THR A 485 10.53 -13.69 -5.78
N ALA A 486 9.89 -14.68 -6.41
CA ALA A 486 9.35 -14.58 -7.77
C ALA A 486 8.26 -13.51 -7.88
N PHE A 487 7.31 -13.47 -6.93
CA PHE A 487 6.25 -12.46 -6.94
C PHE A 487 6.79 -11.05 -6.73
N ARG A 488 7.76 -10.86 -5.83
CA ARG A 488 8.39 -9.55 -5.61
C ARG A 488 9.11 -9.05 -6.85
N ALA A 489 9.91 -9.89 -7.50
CA ALA A 489 10.57 -9.55 -8.75
C ALA A 489 9.56 -9.24 -9.87
N TRP A 490 8.46 -10.00 -9.94
CA TRP A 490 7.37 -9.74 -10.88
C TRP A 490 6.69 -8.40 -10.65
N LEU A 491 6.36 -8.06 -9.40
CA LEU A 491 5.76 -6.77 -9.05
C LEU A 491 6.72 -5.60 -9.30
N ALA A 492 8.01 -5.76 -9.01
CA ALA A 492 9.02 -4.75 -9.32
C ALA A 492 9.11 -4.47 -10.83
N PHE A 493 9.05 -5.52 -11.66
CA PHE A 493 8.96 -5.36 -13.11
C PHE A 493 7.68 -4.59 -13.51
N LEU A 494 6.50 -5.03 -13.06
CA LEU A 494 5.23 -4.40 -13.42
C LEU A 494 5.13 -2.93 -13.00
N THR A 495 5.69 -2.59 -11.84
CA THR A 495 5.63 -1.23 -11.28
C THR A 495 6.71 -0.30 -11.83
N SER A 496 7.74 -0.82 -12.49
CA SER A 496 8.80 0.00 -13.11
C SER A 496 8.28 0.90 -14.23
N ASP A 497 7.33 0.39 -15.02
CA ASP A 497 6.52 1.14 -15.98
C ASP A 497 5.15 0.44 -16.10
N LEU A 498 4.20 0.90 -15.28
CA LEU A 498 2.90 0.27 -15.16
C LEU A 498 2.05 0.45 -16.43
N ASP A 499 2.22 1.57 -17.14
CA ASP A 499 1.47 1.87 -18.37
C ASP A 499 1.96 0.99 -19.52
N ALA A 500 3.29 0.84 -19.67
CA ALA A 500 3.87 -0.07 -20.65
C ALA A 500 3.51 -1.53 -20.35
N SER A 501 3.63 -1.95 -19.09
CA SER A 501 3.25 -3.30 -18.65
C SER A 501 1.78 -3.61 -18.90
N THR A 502 0.90 -2.64 -18.61
CA THR A 502 -0.54 -2.75 -18.88
C THR A 502 -0.83 -2.85 -20.37
N THR A 503 -0.16 -2.05 -21.19
CA THR A 503 -0.33 -2.04 -22.65
C THR A 503 0.10 -3.38 -23.24
N LEU A 504 1.29 -3.87 -22.87
CA LEU A 504 1.82 -5.16 -23.30
C LEU A 504 0.87 -6.30 -22.91
N ALA A 505 0.43 -6.35 -21.66
CA ALA A 505 -0.48 -7.39 -21.18
C ALA A 505 -1.80 -7.40 -21.96
N ARG A 506 -2.38 -6.23 -22.25
CA ARG A 506 -3.63 -6.11 -23.03
C ARG A 506 -3.47 -6.49 -24.50
N GLU A 507 -2.31 -6.24 -25.10
CA GLU A 507 -2.03 -6.65 -26.47
C GLU A 507 -1.88 -8.17 -26.58
N LEU A 508 -1.03 -8.76 -25.74
CA LEU A 508 -0.82 -10.21 -25.72
C LEU A 508 -2.10 -10.95 -25.32
N LEU A 509 -2.90 -10.40 -24.41
CA LEU A 509 -4.18 -11.00 -24.01
C LEU A 509 -5.11 -11.12 -25.21
N ARG A 510 -5.25 -10.07 -26.03
CA ARG A 510 -6.06 -10.11 -27.26
C ARG A 510 -5.53 -11.17 -28.24
N ARG A 511 -4.21 -11.21 -28.44
CA ARG A 511 -3.57 -12.19 -29.34
C ARG A 511 -3.81 -13.63 -28.88
N TYR A 512 -3.57 -13.93 -27.61
CA TYR A 512 -3.72 -15.29 -27.07
C TYR A 512 -5.18 -15.71 -26.95
N GLN A 513 -6.09 -14.78 -26.66
CA GLN A 513 -7.54 -15.03 -26.72
C GLN A 513 -7.96 -15.50 -28.12
N THR A 514 -7.53 -14.79 -29.17
CA THR A 514 -7.85 -15.20 -30.55
C THR A 514 -7.25 -16.56 -30.89
N ALA A 515 -5.99 -16.81 -30.49
CA ALA A 515 -5.31 -18.06 -30.83
C ALA A 515 -5.87 -19.29 -30.09
N LEU A 516 -6.36 -19.12 -28.86
CA LEU A 516 -6.90 -20.21 -28.02
C LEU A 516 -8.42 -20.41 -28.20
N MET A 517 -9.12 -19.53 -28.91
CA MET A 517 -10.57 -19.59 -29.05
C MET A 517 -10.99 -20.76 -29.97
N PRO A 518 -11.89 -21.65 -29.53
CA PRO A 518 -12.53 -22.61 -30.42
C PRO A 518 -13.46 -21.94 -31.42
N ASP A 519 -13.64 -22.56 -32.60
CA ASP A 519 -14.65 -22.12 -33.57
C ASP A 519 -16.06 -22.16 -32.94
N ASN A 520 -16.87 -21.13 -33.21
CA ASN A 520 -18.25 -20.99 -32.70
C ASN A 520 -18.40 -20.97 -31.15
N ALA A 521 -17.39 -20.47 -30.43
CA ALA A 521 -17.44 -20.34 -28.98
C ALA A 521 -18.55 -19.39 -28.47
N GLY A 522 -19.44 -19.91 -27.62
CA GLY A 522 -20.42 -19.09 -26.89
C GLY A 522 -19.79 -18.24 -25.78
N ASN A 523 -20.57 -17.28 -25.24
CA ASN A 523 -20.08 -16.29 -24.26
C ASN A 523 -19.41 -16.90 -23.01
N GLN A 524 -19.81 -18.09 -22.57
CA GLN A 524 -19.20 -18.76 -21.42
C GLN A 524 -17.79 -19.27 -21.75
N VAL A 525 -17.62 -19.89 -22.91
CA VAL A 525 -16.33 -20.38 -23.41
C VAL A 525 -15.36 -19.20 -23.60
N GLN A 526 -15.84 -18.09 -24.16
CA GLN A 526 -15.02 -16.88 -24.33
C GLN A 526 -14.45 -16.36 -23.01
N ARG A 527 -15.23 -16.40 -21.91
CA ARG A 527 -14.76 -15.99 -20.57
C ARG A 527 -13.73 -16.95 -19.99
N ILE A 528 -13.87 -18.25 -20.25
CA ILE A 528 -12.90 -19.27 -19.83
C ILE A 528 -11.59 -19.05 -20.59
N VAL A 529 -11.65 -19.01 -21.93
CA VAL A 529 -10.50 -18.77 -22.80
C VAL A 529 -9.78 -17.46 -22.45
N ALA A 530 -10.51 -16.38 -22.16
CA ALA A 530 -9.92 -15.14 -21.70
C ALA A 530 -9.06 -15.29 -20.44
N ARG A 531 -9.51 -16.12 -19.49
CA ARG A 531 -8.79 -16.38 -18.23
C ARG A 531 -7.55 -17.23 -18.49
N PHE A 532 -7.64 -18.29 -19.31
CA PHE A 532 -6.47 -19.09 -19.73
C PHE A 532 -5.46 -18.24 -20.50
N ALA A 533 -5.91 -17.42 -21.46
CA ALA A 533 -5.05 -16.51 -22.20
C ALA A 533 -4.28 -15.57 -21.25
N LEU A 534 -4.92 -15.04 -20.20
CA LEU A 534 -4.25 -14.21 -19.20
C LEU A 534 -3.13 -14.96 -18.45
N LEU A 535 -3.33 -16.24 -18.14
CA LEU A 535 -2.29 -17.10 -17.55
C LEU A 535 -1.10 -17.26 -18.49
N ALA A 536 -1.36 -17.51 -19.78
CA ALA A 536 -0.29 -17.59 -20.78
C ALA A 536 0.46 -16.25 -20.92
N VAL A 537 -0.26 -15.12 -20.95
CA VAL A 537 0.38 -13.79 -20.96
C VAL A 537 1.29 -13.62 -19.77
N ALA A 538 0.81 -13.92 -18.56
CA ALA A 538 1.58 -13.74 -17.35
C ALA A 538 2.86 -14.60 -17.35
N GLY A 539 2.74 -15.88 -17.71
CA GLY A 539 3.88 -16.79 -17.77
C GLY A 539 4.91 -16.41 -18.84
N GLU A 540 4.47 -16.02 -20.04
CA GLU A 540 5.39 -15.62 -21.12
C GLU A 540 6.09 -14.30 -20.80
N VAL A 541 5.36 -13.28 -20.31
CA VAL A 541 5.97 -12.00 -19.93
C VAL A 541 6.92 -12.17 -18.74
N ALA A 542 6.56 -12.97 -17.74
CA ALA A 542 7.46 -13.28 -16.64
C ALA A 542 8.73 -14.04 -17.10
N THR A 543 8.59 -14.94 -18.09
CA THR A 543 9.72 -15.66 -18.69
C THR A 543 10.66 -14.72 -19.42
N LEU A 544 10.14 -13.84 -20.28
CA LEU A 544 10.92 -12.86 -21.04
C LEU A 544 11.68 -11.87 -20.12
N ASN A 545 11.15 -11.61 -18.93
CA ASN A 545 11.77 -10.73 -17.94
C ASN A 545 12.61 -11.49 -16.90
N GLY A 546 12.96 -12.75 -17.18
CA GLY A 546 13.90 -13.51 -16.36
C GLY A 546 13.36 -13.87 -14.96
N ILE A 547 12.05 -14.01 -14.79
CA ILE A 547 11.43 -14.41 -13.51
C ILE A 547 11.34 -15.93 -13.38
N THR A 548 10.97 -16.65 -14.44
CA THR A 548 10.74 -18.10 -14.39
C THR A 548 11.98 -18.92 -14.75
N GLY A 549 12.83 -18.41 -15.66
CA GLY A 549 13.95 -19.16 -16.23
C GLY A 549 13.54 -20.23 -17.25
N TRP A 550 12.29 -20.25 -17.70
CA TRP A 550 11.81 -21.20 -18.72
C TRP A 550 12.19 -20.78 -20.15
N GLN A 551 11.98 -21.69 -21.11
CA GLN A 551 12.03 -21.35 -22.53
C GLN A 551 10.74 -20.65 -22.96
N GLU A 552 10.86 -19.69 -23.88
CA GLU A 552 9.71 -19.03 -24.51
C GLU A 552 8.74 -20.08 -25.11
N GLY A 553 7.44 -19.88 -24.90
CA GLY A 553 6.39 -20.79 -25.34
C GLY A 553 6.05 -21.90 -24.34
N SER A 554 6.86 -22.13 -23.29
CA SER A 554 6.57 -23.14 -22.27
C SER A 554 5.29 -22.85 -21.51
N ALA A 555 5.04 -21.57 -21.17
CA ALA A 555 3.86 -21.16 -20.43
C ALA A 555 2.61 -21.25 -21.32
N TYR A 556 2.68 -20.74 -22.55
CA TYR A 556 1.60 -20.85 -23.53
C TYR A 556 1.22 -22.31 -23.79
N GLY A 557 2.21 -23.18 -24.04
CA GLY A 557 1.98 -24.60 -24.30
C GLY A 557 1.32 -25.33 -23.13
N ALA A 558 1.80 -25.10 -21.90
CA ALA A 558 1.19 -25.71 -20.71
C ALA A 558 -0.26 -25.25 -20.49
N VAL A 559 -0.52 -23.96 -20.67
CA VAL A 559 -1.87 -23.39 -20.59
C VAL A 559 -2.79 -23.99 -21.65
N GLN A 560 -2.30 -24.18 -22.88
CA GLN A 560 -3.07 -24.81 -23.95
C GLN A 560 -3.40 -26.28 -23.64
N ILE A 561 -2.44 -27.03 -23.09
CA ILE A 561 -2.68 -28.42 -22.65
C ILE A 561 -3.78 -28.46 -21.57
N CYS A 562 -3.70 -27.58 -20.58
CA CYS A 562 -4.71 -27.51 -19.51
C CYS A 562 -6.07 -26.99 -19.98
N LEU A 563 -6.14 -26.20 -21.06
CA LEU A 563 -7.40 -25.75 -21.64
C LEU A 563 -8.12 -26.87 -22.41
N ASN A 564 -7.35 -27.76 -23.04
CA ASN A 564 -7.87 -28.86 -23.87
C ASN A 564 -8.24 -30.11 -23.05
N ALA A 565 -7.70 -30.23 -21.84
CA ALA A 565 -7.99 -31.32 -20.90
C ALA A 565 -9.30 -31.05 -20.14
#